data_AF-A0A383B7M6-F1
#
_entry.id   AF-A0A383B7M6-F1
#
_cell.length_a   1.000
_cell.length_b   1.000
_cell.length_c   1.000
_cell.angle_alpha   90.00
_cell.angle_beta   90.00
_cell.angle_gamma   90.00
#
_symmetry.space_group_name_H-M   'P 1'
#
loop_
_entity.id
_entity.type
_entity.pdbx_description
1 polymer ?
#
loop_
_entity_poly.entity_id
_entity_poly.type
_entity_poly.pdbx_seq_one_letter_code
_entity_poly.pdbx_strand_id
1 'polypeptide(L)'
;RAIEAAAHAYAAKSGAYRSLTKWAKDADGNLVGNFELPLSVGIVGGVIQHHPIAKICTKILGVSSANELSCIMAAAGLAQNFAAMRALVTEGIQKGHMKLHARKESKN
;
A
#
# COMPACT_ATOMS: atom_id res chain seq x y z
N ARG A 1 8.61 -9.64 -5.68
CA ARG A 1 9.44 -10.74 -5.12
C ARG A 1 10.47 -10.21 -4.13
N ALA A 2 11.54 -9.54 -4.57
CA ALA A 2 12.56 -9.02 -3.63
C ALA A 2 11.97 -8.10 -2.54
N ILE A 3 11.13 -7.14 -2.94
CA ILE A 3 10.44 -6.23 -2.02
C ILE A 3 9.53 -6.99 -1.05
N GLU A 4 8.70 -7.90 -1.55
CA GLU A 4 7.79 -8.71 -0.72
C GLU A 4 8.54 -9.52 0.35
N ALA A 5 9.62 -10.22 -0.06
CA ALA A 5 10.42 -11.01 0.87
C ALA A 5 11.02 -10.13 1.98
N ALA A 6 11.57 -8.96 1.61
CA ALA A 6 12.13 -8.03 2.58
C ALA A 6 11.05 -7.42 3.49
N ALA A 7 9.90 -7.02 2.94
CA ALA A 7 8.80 -6.45 3.69
C ALA A 7 8.24 -7.43 4.73
N HIS A 8 7.97 -8.68 4.33
CA HIS A 8 7.44 -9.71 5.24
C HIS A 8 8.48 -10.19 6.26
N ALA A 9 9.77 -10.26 5.89
CA ALA A 9 10.84 -10.53 6.86
C ALA A 9 10.94 -9.39 7.88
N TYR A 10 10.87 -8.14 7.43
CA TYR A 10 10.90 -6.96 8.30
C TYR A 10 9.68 -6.88 9.24
N ALA A 11 8.51 -7.31 8.76
CA ALA A 11 7.29 -7.41 9.57
C ALA A 11 7.44 -8.40 10.76
N ALA A 12 8.36 -9.35 10.68
CA ALA A 12 8.66 -10.32 11.74
C ALA A 12 9.94 -9.99 12.55
N LYS A 13 10.59 -8.84 12.31
CA LYS A 13 11.91 -8.50 12.88
C LYS A 13 11.98 -8.52 14.42
N SER A 14 10.84 -8.35 15.10
CA SER A 14 10.74 -8.35 16.56
C SER A 14 10.40 -9.72 17.15
N GLY A 15 10.55 -10.80 16.39
CA GLY A 15 10.24 -12.18 16.83
C GLY A 15 8.77 -12.60 16.68
N ALA A 16 7.91 -11.70 16.21
CA ALA A 16 6.52 -11.99 15.87
C ALA A 16 6.11 -11.16 14.65
N TYR A 17 5.31 -11.76 13.76
CA TYR A 17 4.79 -11.07 12.59
C TYR A 17 3.76 -10.00 13.01
N ARG A 18 4.00 -8.74 12.62
CA ARG A 18 3.18 -7.58 13.00
C ARG A 18 2.87 -6.68 11.79
N SER A 19 1.94 -5.75 11.98
CA SER A 19 1.65 -4.71 11.00
C SER A 19 2.89 -3.88 10.69
N LEU A 20 3.11 -3.60 9.40
CA LEU A 20 4.12 -2.63 8.95
C LEU A 20 3.66 -1.18 9.13
N THR A 21 2.34 -0.94 9.20
CA THR A 21 1.76 0.38 9.43
C THR A 21 1.36 0.56 10.90
N LYS A 22 1.52 1.79 11.39
CA LYS A 22 1.02 2.24 12.69
C LYS A 22 0.08 3.41 12.46
N TRP A 23 -1.11 3.34 13.04
CA TRP A 23 -2.10 4.41 13.00
C TRP A 23 -2.35 4.91 14.41
N ALA A 24 -2.32 6.22 14.60
CA ALA A 24 -2.55 6.87 15.88
C ALA A 24 -3.31 8.18 15.69
N LYS A 25 -3.87 8.70 16.77
CA LYS A 25 -4.44 10.05 16.82
C LYS A 25 -3.40 10.99 17.43
N ASP A 26 -3.14 12.13 16.80
CA ASP A 26 -2.27 13.16 17.37
C ASP A 26 -3.00 14.01 18.43
N ALA A 27 -2.31 15.03 18.96
CA ALA A 27 -2.83 15.93 19.98
C ALA A 27 -4.02 16.78 19.49
N ASP A 28 -4.06 17.10 18.20
CA ASP A 28 -5.10 17.91 17.56
C ASP A 28 -6.31 17.06 17.11
N GLY A 29 -6.22 15.74 17.25
CA GLY A 29 -7.28 14.81 16.90
C GLY A 29 -7.19 14.26 15.47
N ASN A 30 -6.12 14.56 14.73
CA ASN A 30 -5.93 14.06 13.38
C ASN A 30 -5.47 12.60 13.40
N LEU A 31 -5.87 11.84 12.39
CA LEU A 31 -5.39 10.48 12.16
C LEU A 31 -4.01 10.54 11.48
N VAL A 32 -2.99 10.01 12.13
CA VAL A 32 -1.61 9.95 11.64
C VAL A 32 -1.23 8.51 11.34
N GLY A 33 -0.76 8.28 10.10
CA GLY A 33 -0.25 6.99 9.64
C GLY A 33 1.26 7.01 9.49
N ASN A 34 1.93 6.01 10.05
CA ASN A 34 3.36 5.79 9.88
C ASN A 34 3.60 4.45 9.19
N PHE A 35 4.49 4.42 8.21
CA PHE A 35 4.82 3.23 7.44
C PHE A 35 6.31 3.17 7.17
N GLU A 36 6.93 2.06 7.56
CA GLU A 36 8.37 1.83 7.39
C GLU A 36 8.58 0.40 6.91
N LEU A 37 9.35 0.25 5.84
CA LEU A 37 9.75 -1.04 5.30
C LEU A 37 11.02 -0.92 4.44
N PRO A 38 11.80 -2.01 4.27
CA PRO A 38 12.94 -2.00 3.37
C PRO A 38 12.48 -1.94 1.91
N LEU A 39 12.88 -0.90 1.19
CA LEU A 39 12.61 -0.73 -0.24
C LEU A 39 13.91 -0.58 -1.02
N SER A 40 14.43 -1.70 -1.51
CA SER A 40 15.54 -1.70 -2.48
C SER A 40 14.96 -1.62 -3.90
N VAL A 41 15.03 -0.43 -4.49
CA VAL A 41 14.50 -0.12 -5.81
C VAL A 41 15.57 0.57 -6.66
N GLY A 42 15.46 0.47 -7.98
CA GLY A 42 16.33 1.16 -8.92
C GLY A 42 15.52 1.97 -9.91
N ILE A 43 16.09 3.07 -10.38
CA ILE A 43 15.55 3.88 -11.48
C ILE A 43 16.41 3.80 -12.76
N VAL A 44 17.54 3.09 -12.69
CA VAL A 44 18.46 2.85 -13.80
C VAL A 44 18.70 1.35 -13.96
N GLY A 45 18.82 0.89 -15.20
CA GLY A 45 19.16 -0.49 -15.54
C GLY A 45 17.97 -1.46 -15.55
N GLY A 46 18.25 -2.70 -15.97
CA GLY A 46 17.27 -3.79 -16.02
C GLY A 46 16.04 -3.46 -16.88
N VAL A 47 14.87 -3.86 -16.39
CA VAL A 47 13.59 -3.70 -17.10
C VAL A 47 13.26 -2.22 -17.37
N ILE A 48 13.66 -1.30 -16.49
CA ILE A 48 13.38 0.14 -16.68
C ILE A 48 14.09 0.69 -17.94
N GLN A 49 15.26 0.14 -18.29
CA GLN A 49 16.01 0.57 -19.48
C GLN A 49 15.51 -0.06 -20.79
N HIS A 50 14.85 -1.22 -20.75
CA HIS A 50 14.46 -1.95 -21.96
C HIS A 50 12.95 -1.99 -22.20
N HIS A 51 12.12 -1.87 -21.17
CA HIS A 51 10.67 -1.99 -21.29
C HIS A 51 10.02 -0.62 -21.55
N PRO A 52 9.33 -0.41 -22.69
CA PRO A 52 8.77 0.89 -23.07
C PRO A 52 7.82 1.49 -22.02
N ILE A 53 6.92 0.67 -21.46
CA ILE A 53 5.98 1.12 -20.42
C ILE A 53 6.70 1.52 -19.13
N ALA A 54 7.78 0.83 -18.73
CA ALA A 54 8.50 1.15 -17.51
C ALA A 54 9.19 2.53 -17.62
N LYS A 55 9.71 2.87 -18.81
CA LYS A 55 10.24 4.21 -19.11
C LYS A 55 9.15 5.28 -19.02
N ILE A 56 7.99 5.01 -19.61
CA ILE A 56 6.86 5.96 -19.60
C ILE A 56 6.39 6.19 -18.16
N CYS A 57 6.19 5.14 -17.36
CA CYS A 57 5.80 5.28 -15.97
C CYS A 57 6.83 6.09 -15.16
N THR A 58 8.13 5.82 -15.35
CA THR A 58 9.20 6.57 -14.66
C THR A 58 9.19 8.05 -15.07
N LYS A 59 8.95 8.35 -16.36
CA LYS A 59 8.81 9.73 -16.87
C LYS A 59 7.58 10.44 -16.30
N ILE A 60 6.44 9.75 -16.19
CA ILE A 60 5.21 10.29 -15.58
C ILE A 60 5.44 10.62 -14.11
N LEU A 61 6.11 9.74 -13.38
CA LEU A 61 6.44 9.96 -11.96
C LEU A 61 7.46 11.08 -11.75
N GLY A 62 8.27 11.42 -12.76
CA GLY A 62 9.24 12.50 -12.69
C GLY A 62 10.37 12.27 -11.67
N VAL A 63 10.60 11.03 -11.26
CA VAL A 63 11.61 10.69 -10.25
C VAL A 63 13.03 10.83 -10.82
N SER A 64 13.90 11.46 -10.04
CA SER A 64 15.31 11.67 -10.33
C SER A 64 16.23 10.74 -9.55
N SER A 65 15.73 10.11 -8.48
CA SER A 65 16.50 9.17 -7.65
C SER A 65 15.70 7.92 -7.24
N ALA A 66 16.42 6.86 -6.90
CA ALA A 66 15.82 5.65 -6.32
C ALA A 66 15.14 5.92 -4.98
N ASN A 67 15.65 6.90 -4.22
CA ASN A 67 15.06 7.31 -2.95
C ASN A 67 13.71 8.02 -3.13
N GLU A 68 13.57 8.85 -4.16
CA GLU A 68 12.26 9.45 -4.48
C GLU A 68 11.25 8.37 -4.89
N LEU A 69 11.66 7.40 -5.71
CA LEU A 69 10.80 6.29 -6.07
C LEU A 69 10.39 5.46 -4.84
N SER A 70 11.30 5.19 -3.91
CA SER A 70 10.97 4.44 -2.69
C SER A 70 9.99 5.20 -1.80
N CYS A 71 10.15 6.52 -1.66
CA CYS A 71 9.19 7.37 -0.93
C CYS A 71 7.80 7.34 -1.56
N ILE A 72 7.69 7.44 -2.90
CA ILE A 72 6.41 7.33 -3.61
C ILE A 72 5.76 5.97 -3.37
N MET A 73 6.55 4.88 -3.49
CA MET A 73 6.05 3.53 -3.27
C MET A 73 5.58 3.31 -1.83
N ALA A 74 6.32 3.83 -0.83
CA ALA A 74 5.90 3.79 0.56
C ALA A 74 4.59 4.58 0.76
N ALA A 75 4.51 5.81 0.26
CA ALA A 75 3.30 6.63 0.36
C ALA A 75 2.08 5.94 -0.29
N ALA A 76 2.26 5.33 -1.47
CA ALA A 76 1.22 4.57 -2.14
C ALA A 76 0.76 3.36 -1.30
N GLY A 77 1.70 2.63 -0.68
CA GLY A 77 1.39 1.52 0.21
C GLY A 77 0.62 1.95 1.47
N LEU A 78 0.99 3.07 2.10
CA LEU A 78 0.27 3.63 3.24
C LEU A 78 -1.14 4.10 2.83
N ALA A 79 -1.27 4.75 1.66
CA ALA A 79 -2.57 5.16 1.12
C ALA A 79 -3.48 3.96 0.83
N GLN A 80 -2.93 2.88 0.27
CA GLN A 80 -3.66 1.63 0.04
C GLN A 80 -4.11 1.01 1.37
N ASN A 81 -3.24 0.97 2.39
CA ASN A 81 -3.59 0.49 3.72
C ASN A 81 -4.71 1.33 4.37
N PHE A 82 -4.61 2.66 4.27
CA PHE A 82 -5.65 3.57 4.76
C PHE A 82 -7.00 3.31 4.06
N ALA A 83 -7.00 3.24 2.73
CA ALA A 83 -8.22 3.01 1.95
C ALA A 83 -8.87 1.67 2.32
N ALA A 84 -8.07 0.61 2.49
CA ALA A 84 -8.55 -0.70 2.92
C ALA A 84 -9.18 -0.64 4.33
N MET A 85 -8.46 -0.08 5.31
CA MET A 85 -8.97 0.08 6.68
C MET A 85 -10.26 0.90 6.70
N ARG A 86 -10.28 2.04 6.01
CA ARG A 86 -11.46 2.90 5.90
C ARG A 86 -12.63 2.15 5.29
N ALA A 87 -12.43 1.40 4.21
CA ALA A 87 -13.51 0.65 3.57
C ALA A 87 -14.04 -0.48 4.46
N LEU A 88 -13.19 -1.11 5.29
CA LEU A 88 -13.59 -2.14 6.25
C LEU A 88 -14.41 -1.59 7.43
N VAL A 89 -14.05 -0.42 7.94
CA VAL A 89 -14.72 0.20 9.10
C VAL A 89 -15.89 1.10 8.73
N THR A 90 -16.06 1.44 7.46
CA THR A 90 -17.20 2.24 6.98
C THR A 90 -18.27 1.37 6.34
N GLU A 91 -19.52 1.79 6.42
CA GLU A 91 -20.69 0.99 6.01
C GLU A 91 -20.70 0.60 4.52
N GLY A 92 -19.83 1.17 3.68
CA GLY A 92 -19.85 0.98 2.23
C GLY A 92 -19.71 -0.50 1.81
N ILE A 93 -18.78 -1.24 2.41
CA ILE A 93 -18.61 -2.67 2.11
C ILE A 93 -19.76 -3.49 2.71
N GLN A 94 -20.17 -3.18 3.95
CA GLN A 94 -21.26 -3.89 4.63
C GLN A 94 -22.59 -3.74 3.88
N LYS A 95 -23.00 -2.52 3.50
CA LYS A 95 -24.21 -2.28 2.70
C LYS A 95 -24.14 -2.93 1.32
N GLY A 96 -22.97 -2.90 0.66
CA GLY A 96 -22.75 -3.57 -0.62
C GLY A 96 -22.92 -5.09 -0.53
N HIS A 97 -22.33 -5.72 0.49
CA HIS A 97 -22.49 -7.15 0.78
C HIS A 97 -23.93 -7.50 1.18
N MET A 98 -24.56 -6.72 2.07
CA MET A 98 -25.96 -6.93 2.46
C MET A 98 -26.92 -6.82 1.27
N LYS A 99 -26.67 -5.91 0.33
CA LYS A 99 -27.44 -5.79 -0.91
C LYS A 99 -27.25 -6.99 -1.85
N LEU A 100 -26.06 -7.60 -1.84
CA LEU A 100 -25.77 -8.85 -2.54
C LEU A 100 -26.41 -10.07 -1.86
N HIS A 101 -26.46 -10.11 -0.53
CA HIS A 101 -27.16 -11.14 0.24
C HIS A 101 -28.68 -11.07 0.06
N ALA A 102 -29.28 -9.88 0.18
CA ALA A 102 -30.71 -9.66 -0.03
C ALA A 102 -31.17 -10.07 -1.45
N ARG A 103 -30.35 -9.83 -2.48
CA ARG A 103 -30.62 -10.27 -3.87
C ARG A 103 -30.55 -11.78 -4.06
N LYS A 104 -29.81 -12.51 -3.21
CA LYS A 104 -29.77 -13.98 -3.21
C LYS A 104 -30.99 -14.55 -2.51
N GLU A 105 -31.41 -13.94 -1.40
CA GLU A 105 -32.62 -14.34 -0.66
C GLU A 105 -33.90 -14.08 -1.47
N SER A 106 -33.99 -12.99 -2.22
CA SER A 106 -35.15 -12.68 -3.07
C SER A 106 -35.25 -13.51 -4.36
N LYS A 107 -34.33 -14.46 -4.59
CA LYS A 107 -34.30 -15.35 -5.77
C LYS A 107 -34.69 -16.80 -5.44
N ASN A 108 -35.00 -17.08 -4.18
CA ASN A 108 -35.73 -18.28 -3.74
C ASN A 108 -37.18 -17.91 -3.43
#